data_AF-A0AA39W9S8-F1
#
_entry.id   AF-A0AA39W9S8-F1
#
_cell.length_a   1.000
_cell.length_b   1.000
_cell.length_c   1.000
_cell.angle_alpha   90.00
_cell.angle_beta   90.00
_cell.angle_gamma   90.00
#
_symmetry.space_group_name_H-M   'P 1'
#
loop_
_entity.id
_entity.type
_entity.pdbx_description
1 polymer ?
#
loop_
_entity_poly.entity_id
_entity_poly.type
_entity_poly.pdbx_seq_one_letter_code
_entity_poly.pdbx_strand_id
1 'polypeptide(L)'
;MVKTTVGLGLLFSQLCAAAGPFLQTLNGSWVIGNDLWNITQGAVYGKPAYYKGKDIIGEAVGHYVGYNGENNLVFKSAEIVARGENYIDVSFTADLGEFHWVIFDDLAGAYQYFVNRDLPTLGVFRSLFRLDNQTFPNGRTNTKDEPLPPWYLYQNATKVQDETWELANGTYITKYDWSAFIRDIDFYGVYGDDFGSWYIRPGGDYFNGNHLKQELIVHRESATGDAVQLNVVHGTHFMASSADDFPEGKIFGPWLWYLNDGSKSDASSRQQQEFAAWPYPWLNDSSYQARAASVSGQLTLSDGRPAAGASVFLGENNSPKTTLDQGALYNYIATADASGNFNFSSVRAGTYALYAWADGGDVLRNVTSSYVANDIAIAASGSTVALSDLPAWQLPTDGRGPQIFQIGDVDRKATGFALGGAPYTHGLVDEVPANLTFTVGQSDPAVDWYFAQSALGTWDVVFELAADDEGLKGNRSALLSVALAGFSRGSSAGIYVNGETRVGNLTTDSVPTDPSLYRSATVAGEWHLYEFEVAPGLLREGENTVSFVVERSTRWRGWLWDSIILEWA
;
A
#
# COMPACT_ATOMS: atom_id res chain seq x y z
N MET A 1 48.89 -31.80 -59.76
CA MET A 1 47.43 -32.05 -59.68
C MET A 1 47.02 -31.67 -58.26
N VAL A 2 46.51 -30.47 -57.97
CA VAL A 2 45.20 -29.90 -58.37
C VAL A 2 44.11 -30.87 -57.87
N LYS A 3 43.29 -30.59 -56.84
CA LYS A 3 42.54 -29.35 -56.57
C LYS A 3 42.29 -29.11 -55.07
N THR A 4 42.60 -27.90 -54.63
CA THR A 4 41.86 -27.12 -53.65
C THR A 4 40.47 -26.81 -54.24
N THR A 5 39.39 -26.99 -53.48
CA THR A 5 38.08 -26.42 -53.84
C THR A 5 37.64 -25.50 -52.72
N VAL A 6 37.89 -24.21 -52.96
CA VAL A 6 37.15 -23.09 -52.39
C VAL A 6 35.84 -22.96 -53.18
N GLY A 7 34.72 -22.76 -52.50
CA GLY A 7 33.46 -22.26 -53.06
C GLY A 7 32.64 -21.69 -51.91
N LEU A 8 32.70 -20.38 -51.68
CA LEU A 8 31.63 -19.42 -52.01
C LEU A 8 30.25 -19.96 -51.57
N GLY A 9 29.64 -19.46 -50.51
CA GLY A 9 29.30 -18.04 -50.39
C GLY A 9 28.01 -17.78 -51.15
N LEU A 10 26.87 -18.10 -50.52
CA LEU A 10 25.57 -17.55 -50.88
C LEU A 10 24.95 -17.06 -49.58
N LEU A 11 25.03 -15.73 -49.42
CA LEU A 11 24.17 -14.96 -48.55
C LEU A 11 22.72 -15.38 -48.84
N PHE A 12 22.09 -16.06 -47.90
CA PHE A 12 20.68 -15.81 -47.64
C PHE A 12 20.62 -14.74 -46.57
N SER A 13 20.71 -13.49 -47.01
CA SER A 13 20.03 -12.39 -46.34
C SER A 13 18.52 -12.65 -46.46
N GLN A 14 18.00 -13.60 -45.67
CA GLN A 14 16.63 -13.45 -45.23
C GLN A 14 16.68 -12.31 -44.22
N LEU A 15 16.39 -11.12 -44.73
CA LEU A 15 15.53 -10.19 -44.02
C LEU A 15 14.25 -10.97 -43.69
N CYS A 16 14.30 -11.84 -42.67
CA CYS A 16 13.11 -12.27 -41.99
C CYS A 16 12.57 -10.97 -41.39
N ALA A 17 11.50 -10.47 -41.98
CA ALA A 17 10.65 -9.51 -41.31
C ALA A 17 10.43 -10.04 -39.88
N ALA A 18 10.60 -9.16 -38.90
CA ALA A 18 10.14 -9.34 -37.52
C ALA A 18 8.82 -10.14 -37.54
N ALA A 19 8.77 -11.28 -36.85
CA ALA A 19 7.56 -12.11 -36.84
C ALA A 19 6.41 -11.39 -36.12
N GLY A 20 6.74 -10.33 -35.37
CA GLY A 20 5.81 -9.57 -34.57
C GLY A 20 5.38 -10.37 -33.34
N PRO A 21 4.39 -9.86 -32.60
CA PRO A 21 3.89 -10.55 -31.43
C PRO A 21 3.13 -11.83 -31.83
N PHE A 22 3.28 -12.90 -31.03
CA PHE A 22 2.74 -14.22 -31.35
C PHE A 22 2.20 -14.97 -30.13
N LEU A 23 1.36 -15.97 -30.44
CA LEU A 23 0.93 -17.06 -29.56
C LEU A 23 1.15 -18.38 -30.29
N GLN A 24 1.87 -19.30 -29.67
CA GLN A 24 2.07 -20.68 -30.14
C GLN A 24 1.55 -21.67 -29.10
N THR A 25 0.55 -22.45 -29.47
CA THR A 25 0.04 -23.53 -28.63
C THR A 25 0.91 -24.78 -28.75
N LEU A 26 1.33 -25.31 -27.60
CA LEU A 26 2.02 -26.58 -27.45
C LEU A 26 1.11 -27.60 -26.74
N ASN A 27 1.59 -28.83 -26.54
CA ASN A 27 0.84 -29.82 -25.78
C ASN A 27 0.83 -29.47 -24.29
N GLY A 28 -0.23 -28.81 -23.82
CA GLY A 28 -0.42 -28.43 -22.41
C GLY A 28 0.31 -27.17 -21.96
N SER A 29 0.81 -26.35 -22.89
CA SER A 29 1.44 -25.05 -22.62
C SER A 29 1.34 -24.12 -23.83
N TRP A 30 1.69 -22.85 -23.65
CA TRP A 30 1.59 -21.82 -24.68
C TRP A 30 2.83 -20.93 -24.64
N VAL A 31 3.45 -20.70 -25.79
CA VAL A 31 4.56 -19.74 -25.91
C VAL A 31 3.98 -18.42 -26.41
N ILE A 32 4.23 -17.35 -25.68
CA ILE A 32 3.84 -15.99 -26.06
C ILE A 32 5.09 -15.10 -26.08
N GLY A 33 5.07 -14.06 -26.89
CA GLY A 33 6.17 -13.10 -26.96
C GLY A 33 6.18 -12.34 -28.26
N ASN A 34 7.33 -11.73 -28.54
CA ASN A 34 7.66 -11.04 -29.79
C ASN A 34 9.12 -11.33 -30.16
N ASP A 35 9.71 -10.53 -31.05
CA ASP A 35 11.09 -10.72 -31.50
C ASP A 35 12.16 -10.38 -30.43
N LEU A 36 11.76 -9.76 -29.31
CA LEU A 36 12.67 -9.33 -28.23
C LEU A 36 12.69 -10.30 -27.05
N TRP A 37 11.54 -10.90 -26.73
CA TRP A 37 11.37 -11.79 -25.59
C TRP A 37 10.27 -12.82 -25.83
N ASN A 38 10.31 -13.93 -25.10
CA ASN A 38 9.18 -14.87 -25.03
C ASN A 38 9.13 -15.59 -23.68
N ILE A 39 7.97 -16.15 -23.35
CA ILE A 39 7.76 -17.00 -22.17
C ILE A 39 6.90 -18.20 -22.54
N THR A 40 7.19 -19.36 -21.94
CA THR A 40 6.34 -20.54 -22.02
C THR A 40 5.42 -20.60 -20.82
N GLN A 41 4.14 -20.31 -21.01
CA GLN A 41 3.10 -20.44 -19.99
C GLN A 41 2.58 -21.87 -19.94
N GLY A 42 2.78 -22.56 -18.82
CA GLY A 42 2.09 -23.82 -18.51
C GLY A 42 0.70 -23.57 -17.92
N ALA A 43 0.10 -24.63 -17.35
CA ALA A 43 -1.20 -24.49 -16.69
C ALA A 43 -1.16 -23.55 -15.47
N VAL A 44 -0.02 -23.45 -14.77
CA VAL A 44 0.13 -22.58 -13.59
C VAL A 44 1.30 -21.63 -13.77
N TYR A 45 2.49 -22.18 -14.03
CA TYR A 45 3.73 -21.43 -14.07
C TYR A 45 4.15 -21.05 -15.48
N GLY A 46 4.60 -19.82 -15.67
CA GLY A 46 5.30 -19.35 -16.86
C GLY A 46 6.81 -19.50 -16.71
N LYS A 47 7.39 -20.46 -17.43
CA LYS A 47 8.82 -20.78 -17.47
C LYS A 47 9.11 -21.76 -18.64
N PRO A 48 10.23 -21.61 -19.38
CA PRO A 48 11.26 -20.56 -19.29
C PRO A 48 10.79 -19.22 -19.85
N ALA A 49 11.53 -18.15 -19.54
CA ALA A 49 11.34 -16.82 -20.14
C ALA A 49 12.67 -16.35 -20.74
N TYR A 50 12.71 -16.17 -22.06
CA TYR A 50 13.91 -15.74 -22.78
C TYR A 50 13.89 -14.24 -23.05
N TYR A 51 14.99 -13.57 -22.71
CA TYR A 51 15.28 -12.19 -23.09
C TYR A 51 16.77 -12.06 -23.42
N LYS A 52 17.11 -11.39 -24.53
CA LYS A 52 18.49 -11.34 -25.08
C LYS A 52 19.14 -12.74 -25.21
N GLY A 53 18.34 -13.76 -25.52
CA GLY A 53 18.79 -15.14 -25.67
C GLY A 53 19.11 -15.89 -24.36
N LYS A 54 18.89 -15.27 -23.19
CA LYS A 54 19.08 -15.90 -21.86
C LYS A 54 17.73 -16.25 -21.25
N ASP A 55 17.61 -17.44 -20.66
CA ASP A 55 16.49 -17.74 -19.75
C ASP A 55 16.70 -16.98 -18.43
N ILE A 56 15.86 -15.96 -18.20
CA ILE A 56 15.96 -15.08 -17.03
C ILE A 56 15.28 -15.67 -15.79
N ILE A 57 14.57 -16.79 -15.91
CA ILE A 57 13.98 -17.50 -14.78
C ILE A 57 14.97 -18.53 -14.20
N GLY A 58 15.75 -19.21 -15.05
CA GLY A 58 16.75 -20.18 -14.61
C GLY A 58 16.12 -21.31 -13.80
N GLU A 59 16.57 -21.54 -12.56
CA GLU A 59 15.99 -22.58 -11.68
C GLU A 59 14.78 -22.09 -10.86
N ALA A 60 14.47 -20.78 -10.87
CA ALA A 60 13.36 -20.21 -10.10
C ALA A 60 11.99 -20.72 -10.60
N VAL A 61 10.94 -20.49 -9.82
CA VAL A 61 9.59 -20.99 -10.12
C VAL A 61 8.97 -20.37 -11.39
N GLY A 62 9.33 -19.13 -11.72
CA GLY A 62 8.79 -18.39 -12.88
C GLY A 62 7.60 -17.50 -12.55
N HIS A 63 6.82 -17.16 -13.57
CA HIS A 63 5.63 -16.32 -13.47
C HIS A 63 4.41 -17.11 -12.98
N TYR A 64 3.55 -16.51 -12.17
CA TYR A 64 2.23 -17.05 -11.87
C TYR A 64 1.26 -15.98 -11.33
N VAL A 65 -0.03 -16.32 -11.35
CA VAL A 65 -1.11 -15.49 -10.78
C VAL A 65 -1.69 -16.22 -9.57
N GLY A 66 -1.63 -15.58 -8.40
CA GLY A 66 -1.97 -16.19 -7.12
C GLY A 66 -3.08 -15.46 -6.37
N TYR A 67 -3.83 -16.20 -5.56
CA TYR A 67 -4.88 -15.67 -4.70
C TYR A 67 -4.91 -16.36 -3.32
N ASN A 68 -5.32 -15.63 -2.28
CA ASN A 68 -5.35 -16.10 -0.89
C ASN A 68 -4.04 -16.78 -0.43
N GLY A 69 -2.89 -16.20 -0.81
CA GLY A 69 -1.56 -16.60 -0.36
C GLY A 69 -0.98 -17.83 -1.05
N GLU A 70 -1.72 -18.94 -1.11
CA GLU A 70 -1.19 -20.25 -1.52
C GLU A 70 -1.84 -20.82 -2.80
N ASN A 71 -2.98 -20.29 -3.23
CA ASN A 71 -3.66 -20.78 -4.43
C ASN A 71 -3.17 -20.04 -5.68
N ASN A 72 -3.20 -20.73 -6.81
CA ASN A 72 -2.86 -20.16 -8.11
C ASN A 72 -4.01 -20.37 -9.10
N LEU A 73 -4.14 -19.45 -10.05
CA LEU A 73 -4.96 -19.70 -11.22
C LEU A 73 -4.41 -20.90 -11.99
N VAL A 74 -5.32 -21.68 -12.57
CA VAL A 74 -5.00 -22.81 -13.45
C VAL A 74 -5.59 -22.50 -14.83
N PHE A 75 -4.72 -22.17 -15.78
CA PHE A 75 -5.08 -21.85 -17.14
C PHE A 75 -5.43 -23.10 -17.94
N LYS A 76 -6.55 -23.03 -18.65
CA LYS A 76 -7.14 -24.13 -19.45
C LYS A 76 -6.90 -23.95 -20.94
N SER A 77 -6.82 -22.70 -21.39
CA SER A 77 -6.66 -22.31 -22.79
C SER A 77 -6.00 -20.95 -22.88
N ALA A 78 -5.40 -20.67 -24.03
CA ALA A 78 -4.98 -19.34 -24.41
C ALA A 78 -5.44 -19.04 -25.83
N GLU A 79 -5.85 -17.81 -26.08
CA GLU A 79 -6.27 -17.35 -27.40
C GLU A 79 -5.93 -15.88 -27.62
N ILE A 80 -5.79 -15.47 -28.88
CA ILE A 80 -5.65 -14.06 -29.24
C ILE A 80 -7.05 -13.48 -29.36
N VAL A 81 -7.45 -12.66 -28.38
CA VAL A 81 -8.80 -12.06 -28.29
C VAL A 81 -8.89 -10.70 -28.98
N ALA A 82 -7.77 -10.00 -29.15
CA ALA A 82 -7.70 -8.76 -29.90
C ALA A 82 -6.39 -8.64 -30.69
N ARG A 83 -6.44 -7.87 -31.78
CA ARG A 83 -5.27 -7.53 -32.62
C ARG A 83 -5.36 -6.06 -32.99
N GLY A 84 -4.35 -5.29 -32.60
CA GLY A 84 -4.12 -3.94 -33.10
C GLY A 84 -3.18 -3.93 -34.31
N GLU A 85 -2.76 -2.74 -34.73
CA GLU A 85 -1.79 -2.59 -35.83
C GLU A 85 -0.41 -3.18 -35.48
N ASN A 86 0.01 -3.04 -34.23
CA ASN A 86 1.34 -3.44 -33.75
C ASN A 86 1.30 -4.26 -32.44
N TYR A 87 0.12 -4.78 -32.05
CA TYR A 87 -0.01 -5.60 -30.85
C TYR A 87 -1.03 -6.72 -31.00
N ILE A 88 -0.92 -7.73 -30.15
CA ILE A 88 -1.99 -8.72 -29.86
C ILE A 88 -2.32 -8.69 -28.38
N ASP A 89 -3.56 -9.01 -28.04
CA ASP A 89 -3.98 -9.35 -26.68
C ASP A 89 -4.21 -10.87 -26.59
N VAL A 90 -3.40 -11.54 -25.77
CA VAL A 90 -3.52 -12.97 -25.47
C VAL A 90 -4.22 -13.15 -24.14
N SER A 91 -5.42 -13.73 -24.18
CA SER A 91 -6.18 -14.11 -22.98
C SER A 91 -5.84 -15.54 -22.56
N PHE A 92 -5.55 -15.75 -21.29
CA PHE A 92 -5.44 -17.05 -20.65
C PHE A 92 -6.66 -17.31 -19.77
N THR A 93 -7.50 -18.27 -20.15
CA THR A 93 -8.73 -18.60 -19.44
C THR A 93 -8.45 -19.51 -18.26
N ALA A 94 -8.85 -19.09 -17.06
CA ALA A 94 -9.00 -19.94 -15.87
C ALA A 94 -10.47 -19.99 -15.44
N ASP A 95 -10.83 -20.77 -14.42
CA ASP A 95 -12.22 -20.82 -13.92
C ASP A 95 -12.66 -19.47 -13.33
N LEU A 96 -11.77 -18.84 -12.56
CA LEU A 96 -12.07 -17.62 -11.81
C LEU A 96 -12.02 -16.34 -12.66
N GLY A 97 -11.56 -16.43 -13.91
CA GLY A 97 -11.44 -15.29 -14.82
C GLY A 97 -10.36 -15.47 -15.88
N GLU A 98 -9.95 -14.36 -16.48
CA GLU A 98 -9.03 -14.31 -17.60
C GLU A 98 -7.82 -13.43 -17.27
N PHE A 99 -6.61 -13.97 -17.45
CA PHE A 99 -5.38 -13.17 -17.36
C PHE A 99 -4.85 -12.84 -18.74
N HIS A 100 -4.64 -11.56 -19.01
CA HIS A 100 -4.31 -11.05 -20.34
C HIS A 100 -2.85 -10.62 -20.42
N TRP A 101 -2.25 -10.87 -21.58
CA TRP A 101 -0.94 -10.37 -21.98
C TRP A 101 -1.08 -9.60 -23.29
N VAL A 102 -0.91 -8.28 -23.24
CA VAL A 102 -0.92 -7.43 -24.44
C VAL A 102 0.51 -7.17 -24.87
N ILE A 103 0.84 -7.72 -26.03
CA ILE A 103 2.21 -7.84 -26.53
C ILE A 103 2.34 -6.98 -27.78
N PHE A 104 3.15 -5.94 -27.67
CA PHE A 104 3.52 -5.05 -28.78
C PHE A 104 4.75 -5.59 -29.50
N ASP A 105 4.94 -5.26 -30.77
CA ASP A 105 6.07 -5.72 -31.60
C ASP A 105 7.43 -5.20 -31.11
N ASP A 106 7.50 -3.95 -30.68
CA ASP A 106 8.71 -3.22 -30.29
C ASP A 106 8.95 -3.11 -28.78
N LEU A 107 8.23 -3.92 -27.99
CA LEU A 107 8.25 -3.86 -26.53
C LEU A 107 8.97 -5.04 -25.88
N ALA A 108 10.04 -4.77 -25.13
CA ALA A 108 10.63 -5.76 -24.23
C ALA A 108 9.78 -5.88 -22.95
N GLY A 109 8.78 -6.75 -22.98
CA GLY A 109 7.76 -6.90 -21.93
C GLY A 109 6.34 -6.94 -22.48
N ALA A 110 5.35 -6.88 -21.59
CA ALA A 110 3.93 -6.90 -21.95
C ALA A 110 3.10 -6.11 -20.95
N TYR A 111 2.02 -5.50 -21.44
CA TYR A 111 0.96 -5.08 -20.54
C TYR A 111 0.19 -6.30 -20.05
N GLN A 112 -0.29 -6.25 -18.83
CA GLN A 112 -1.01 -7.31 -18.18
C GLN A 112 -2.23 -6.75 -17.44
N TYR A 113 -3.32 -7.51 -17.46
CA TYR A 113 -4.49 -7.26 -16.63
C TYR A 113 -5.25 -8.57 -16.37
N PHE A 114 -6.15 -8.53 -15.40
CA PHE A 114 -7.04 -9.64 -15.09
C PHE A 114 -8.49 -9.19 -15.18
N VAL A 115 -9.33 -9.97 -15.84
CA VAL A 115 -10.79 -9.79 -15.86
C VAL A 115 -11.40 -10.82 -14.91
N ASN A 116 -12.10 -10.35 -13.89
CA ASN A 116 -12.76 -11.21 -12.92
C ASN A 116 -13.99 -11.88 -13.53
N ARG A 117 -14.12 -13.19 -13.31
CA ARG A 117 -15.37 -13.92 -13.57
C ARG A 117 -16.04 -14.39 -12.28
N ASP A 118 -15.26 -15.03 -11.42
CA ASP A 118 -15.79 -15.73 -10.24
C ASP A 118 -14.70 -15.89 -9.16
N LEU A 119 -13.86 -14.87 -8.95
CA LEU A 119 -12.95 -14.90 -7.80
C LEU A 119 -13.77 -15.06 -6.51
N PRO A 120 -13.36 -15.95 -5.57
CA PRO A 120 -14.02 -16.06 -4.29
C PRO A 120 -13.79 -14.78 -3.47
N THR A 121 -14.53 -14.63 -2.37
CA THR A 121 -14.16 -13.66 -1.33
C THR A 121 -12.71 -13.92 -0.92
N LEU A 122 -11.85 -12.93 -1.16
CA LEU A 122 -10.41 -13.10 -0.97
C LEU A 122 -9.79 -11.85 -0.37
N GLY A 123 -8.65 -12.06 0.28
CA GLY A 123 -7.86 -10.98 0.89
C GLY A 123 -6.52 -10.75 0.23
N VAL A 124 -6.17 -11.52 -0.81
CA VAL A 124 -4.97 -11.30 -1.63
C VAL A 124 -5.22 -11.75 -3.06
N PHE A 125 -4.96 -10.88 -4.04
CA PHE A 125 -4.84 -11.20 -5.46
C PHE A 125 -3.58 -10.56 -6.03
N ARG A 126 -2.75 -11.36 -6.71
CA ARG A 126 -1.42 -10.93 -7.16
C ARG A 126 -0.98 -11.64 -8.42
N SER A 127 -0.15 -10.96 -9.20
CA SER A 127 0.68 -11.52 -10.26
C SER A 127 2.13 -11.31 -9.88
N LEU A 128 3.01 -12.28 -10.11
CA LEU A 128 4.41 -12.14 -9.73
C LEU A 128 5.36 -12.96 -10.60
N PHE A 129 6.61 -12.55 -10.57
CA PHE A 129 7.73 -13.31 -11.11
C PHE A 129 8.65 -13.78 -9.99
N ARG A 130 9.07 -15.03 -10.10
CA ARG A 130 10.24 -15.59 -9.41
C ARG A 130 11.34 -15.82 -10.42
N LEU A 131 12.44 -15.09 -10.26
CA LEU A 131 13.51 -14.96 -11.23
C LEU A 131 14.85 -15.48 -10.69
N ASP A 132 15.78 -15.74 -11.62
CA ASP A 132 17.11 -16.21 -11.29
C ASP A 132 17.87 -15.19 -10.42
N ASN A 133 18.41 -15.65 -9.30
CA ASN A 133 19.01 -14.75 -8.31
C ASN A 133 20.40 -14.23 -8.68
N GLN A 134 21.10 -14.91 -9.59
CA GLN A 134 22.40 -14.46 -10.08
C GLN A 134 22.22 -13.39 -11.15
N THR A 135 21.15 -13.51 -11.95
CA THR A 135 20.75 -12.52 -12.95
C THR A 135 20.20 -11.26 -12.30
N PHE A 136 19.46 -11.41 -11.20
CA PHE A 136 18.83 -10.30 -10.49
C PHE A 136 19.24 -10.26 -9.00
N PRO A 137 20.48 -9.82 -8.70
CA PRO A 137 20.97 -9.73 -7.33
C PRO A 137 20.39 -8.56 -6.54
N ASN A 138 19.85 -7.53 -7.19
CA ASN A 138 19.37 -6.30 -6.56
C ASN A 138 17.85 -6.13 -6.68
N GLY A 139 17.27 -5.39 -5.73
CA GLY A 139 15.87 -5.00 -5.73
C GLY A 139 15.71 -3.48 -5.64
N ARG A 140 14.59 -2.96 -6.15
CA ARG A 140 14.21 -1.55 -6.04
C ARG A 140 12.72 -1.40 -5.78
N THR A 141 12.39 -0.52 -4.84
CA THR A 141 11.10 0.16 -4.66
C THR A 141 11.28 1.68 -4.90
N ASN A 142 10.30 2.51 -4.56
CA ASN A 142 10.46 3.97 -4.55
C ASN A 142 11.26 4.49 -3.34
N THR A 143 11.34 3.71 -2.25
CA THR A 143 12.01 4.08 -1.00
C THR A 143 13.31 3.32 -0.73
N LYS A 144 13.60 2.29 -1.52
CA LYS A 144 14.72 1.37 -1.29
C LYS A 144 15.33 0.87 -2.59
N ASP A 145 16.65 0.82 -2.67
CA ASP A 145 17.40 0.41 -3.87
C ASP A 145 18.77 -0.17 -3.47
N GLU A 146 18.84 -1.49 -3.30
CA GLU A 146 20.01 -2.17 -2.74
C GLU A 146 20.06 -3.66 -3.15
N PRO A 147 21.16 -4.38 -2.85
CA PRO A 147 21.21 -5.83 -3.02
C PRO A 147 20.12 -6.56 -2.22
N LEU A 148 19.46 -7.53 -2.85
CA LEU A 148 18.59 -8.46 -2.11
C LEU A 148 19.46 -9.30 -1.17
N PRO A 149 18.95 -9.69 0.02
CA PRO A 149 19.73 -10.46 0.96
C PRO A 149 20.31 -11.74 0.33
N PRO A 150 21.60 -12.03 0.54
CA PRO A 150 22.21 -13.26 0.06
C PRO A 150 21.50 -14.51 0.60
N TRP A 151 21.24 -15.48 -0.29
CA TRP A 151 20.45 -16.68 0.06
C TRP A 151 21.06 -17.54 1.19
N TYR A 152 22.39 -17.58 1.30
CA TYR A 152 23.06 -18.35 2.36
C TYR A 152 22.77 -17.80 3.77
N LEU A 153 22.34 -16.53 3.92
CA LEU A 153 22.00 -15.96 5.22
C LEU A 153 20.79 -16.67 5.84
N TYR A 154 19.83 -17.08 5.02
CA TYR A 154 18.62 -17.77 5.48
C TYR A 154 18.92 -19.16 6.05
N GLN A 155 19.92 -19.86 5.49
CA GLN A 155 20.22 -21.25 5.84
C GLN A 155 20.74 -21.41 7.28
N ASN A 156 21.41 -20.37 7.81
CA ASN A 156 22.01 -20.39 9.14
C ASN A 156 21.25 -19.52 10.17
N ALA A 157 20.13 -18.92 9.75
CA ALA A 157 19.37 -18.00 10.57
C ALA A 157 18.19 -18.69 11.26
N THR A 158 17.73 -18.12 12.38
CA THR A 158 16.59 -18.65 13.12
C THR A 158 15.31 -18.00 12.62
N LYS A 159 14.35 -18.77 12.11
CA LYS A 159 13.04 -18.24 11.71
C LYS A 159 12.26 -17.83 12.97
N VAL A 160 11.95 -16.54 13.12
CA VAL A 160 11.27 -15.99 14.31
C VAL A 160 9.80 -15.67 14.05
N GLN A 161 9.40 -15.45 12.79
CA GLN A 161 8.00 -15.27 12.37
C GLN A 161 7.83 -15.54 10.86
N ASP A 162 6.66 -15.20 10.29
CA ASP A 162 6.38 -15.30 8.84
C ASP A 162 7.48 -14.60 8.02
N GLU A 163 8.20 -15.39 7.22
CA GLU A 163 9.35 -15.00 6.39
C GLU A 163 10.26 -13.93 7.02
N THR A 164 10.66 -14.17 8.28
CA THR A 164 11.58 -13.31 9.03
C THR A 164 12.57 -14.16 9.81
N TRP A 165 13.86 -13.85 9.69
CA TRP A 165 14.94 -14.61 10.29
C TRP A 165 15.90 -13.74 11.08
N GLU A 166 16.24 -14.21 12.27
CA GLU A 166 17.28 -13.64 13.13
C GLU A 166 18.65 -14.22 12.73
N LEU A 167 19.58 -13.32 12.41
CA LEU A 167 20.96 -13.64 12.07
C LEU A 167 21.80 -13.84 13.34
N ALA A 168 22.97 -14.46 13.19
CA ALA A 168 23.87 -14.73 14.30
C ALA A 168 24.39 -13.48 15.04
N ASN A 169 24.34 -12.31 14.41
CA ASN A 169 24.69 -11.02 15.01
C ASN A 169 23.50 -10.31 15.70
N GLY A 170 22.31 -10.95 15.75
CA GLY A 170 21.09 -10.41 16.35
C GLY A 170 20.27 -9.47 15.46
N THR A 171 20.72 -9.17 14.23
CA THR A 171 19.90 -8.41 13.27
C THR A 171 18.93 -9.32 12.51
N TYR A 172 17.92 -8.75 11.87
CA TYR A 172 16.89 -9.50 11.17
C TYR A 172 16.96 -9.30 9.65
N ILE A 173 16.49 -10.31 8.91
CA ILE A 173 16.12 -10.18 7.50
C ILE A 173 14.66 -10.56 7.39
N THR A 174 13.86 -9.77 6.67
CA THR A 174 12.47 -10.12 6.41
C THR A 174 12.01 -9.69 5.02
N LYS A 175 10.99 -10.39 4.48
CA LYS A 175 10.33 -9.94 3.25
C LYS A 175 9.70 -8.54 3.38
N TYR A 176 9.36 -8.12 4.61
CA TYR A 176 8.75 -6.81 4.86
C TYR A 176 9.73 -5.64 4.75
N ASP A 177 11.04 -5.89 4.73
CA ASP A 177 12.08 -4.85 4.52
C ASP A 177 11.98 -4.21 3.12
N TRP A 178 11.15 -4.81 2.26
CA TRP A 178 10.92 -4.44 0.87
C TRP A 178 9.43 -4.14 0.62
N SER A 179 8.69 -3.77 1.67
CA SER A 179 7.36 -3.20 1.54
C SER A 179 7.41 -1.72 1.15
N ALA A 180 6.31 -1.22 0.60
CA ALA A 180 6.14 0.20 0.31
C ALA A 180 4.65 0.59 0.24
N PHE A 181 4.40 1.90 0.39
CA PHE A 181 3.10 2.52 0.14
C PHE A 181 2.79 2.50 -1.36
N ILE A 182 1.80 1.70 -1.78
CA ILE A 182 1.62 1.36 -3.20
C ILE A 182 1.10 2.50 -4.07
N ARG A 183 0.50 3.51 -3.44
CA ARG A 183 -0.08 4.66 -4.11
C ARG A 183 0.98 5.66 -4.60
N ASP A 184 2.16 5.63 -4.00
CA ASP A 184 3.28 6.54 -4.31
C ASP A 184 4.41 5.86 -5.10
N ILE A 185 4.25 4.57 -5.46
CA ILE A 185 5.29 3.83 -6.19
C ILE A 185 5.28 4.26 -7.65
N ASP A 186 6.45 4.68 -8.13
CA ASP A 186 6.71 5.02 -9.53
C ASP A 186 6.82 3.75 -10.41
N PHE A 187 7.84 2.95 -10.12
CA PHE A 187 8.13 1.65 -10.71
C PHE A 187 8.97 0.85 -9.72
N TYR A 188 9.03 -0.46 -9.88
CA TYR A 188 9.77 -1.30 -8.95
C TYR A 188 10.11 -2.63 -9.61
N GLY A 189 11.05 -3.36 -9.03
CA GLY A 189 11.47 -4.62 -9.60
C GLY A 189 12.84 -5.06 -9.16
N VAL A 190 13.42 -5.96 -9.93
CA VAL A 190 14.71 -6.56 -9.65
C VAL A 190 15.67 -6.37 -10.83
N TYR A 191 16.96 -6.22 -10.54
CA TYR A 191 17.94 -5.89 -11.56
C TYR A 191 19.34 -6.46 -11.25
N GLY A 192 20.12 -6.62 -12.32
CA GLY A 192 21.55 -6.90 -12.33
C GLY A 192 22.24 -6.05 -13.40
N ASP A 193 23.48 -6.40 -13.74
CA ASP A 193 24.31 -5.56 -14.63
C ASP A 193 23.84 -5.56 -16.09
N ASP A 194 23.20 -6.65 -16.54
CA ASP A 194 22.80 -6.85 -17.95
C ASP A 194 21.27 -6.99 -18.15
N PHE A 195 20.51 -7.06 -17.06
CA PHE A 195 19.10 -7.41 -17.02
C PHE A 195 18.35 -6.64 -15.94
N GLY A 196 17.17 -6.12 -16.28
CA GLY A 196 16.19 -5.56 -15.36
C GLY A 196 14.80 -6.10 -15.66
N SER A 197 14.02 -6.37 -14.61
CA SER A 197 12.62 -6.74 -14.67
C SER A 197 11.83 -5.81 -13.77
N TRP A 198 10.81 -5.16 -14.33
CA TRP A 198 10.14 -4.02 -13.69
C TRP A 198 8.63 -4.14 -13.81
N TYR A 199 7.91 -3.65 -12.80
CA TYR A 199 6.49 -3.34 -12.88
C TYR A 199 6.31 -1.83 -12.90
N ILE A 200 5.51 -1.36 -13.84
CA ILE A 200 5.11 0.04 -14.01
C ILE A 200 3.58 0.09 -14.03
N ARG A 201 2.97 0.85 -13.12
CA ARG A 201 1.52 0.78 -12.84
C ARG A 201 0.91 2.18 -12.80
N PRO A 202 0.64 2.80 -13.95
CA PRO A 202 0.11 4.17 -13.97
C PRO A 202 -1.34 4.25 -13.45
N GLY A 203 -2.12 3.18 -13.63
CA GLY A 203 -3.46 3.07 -13.07
C GLY A 203 -3.42 2.72 -11.58
N GLY A 204 -3.98 3.59 -10.75
CA GLY A 204 -4.21 3.33 -9.33
C GLY A 204 -5.64 2.87 -8.99
N ASP A 205 -6.57 2.94 -9.94
CA ASP A 205 -8.01 2.83 -9.68
C ASP A 205 -8.44 1.44 -9.17
N TYR A 206 -7.73 0.37 -9.52
CA TYR A 206 -8.11 -1.00 -9.18
C TYR A 206 -7.50 -1.53 -7.86
N PHE A 207 -6.65 -0.77 -7.18
CA PHE A 207 -6.09 -1.17 -5.88
C PHE A 207 -7.08 -0.97 -4.74
N ASN A 208 -6.96 -1.83 -3.72
CA ASN A 208 -7.61 -1.58 -2.43
C ASN A 208 -6.87 -0.50 -1.63
N GLY A 209 -7.58 0.05 -0.64
CA GLY A 209 -7.09 0.99 0.35
C GLY A 209 -6.80 2.40 -0.14
N ASN A 210 -6.70 3.30 0.81
CA ASN A 210 -6.40 4.71 0.60
C ASN A 210 -4.88 4.96 0.37
N HIS A 211 -4.43 6.21 0.53
CA HIS A 211 -3.03 6.61 0.34
C HIS A 211 -2.05 5.88 1.27
N LEU A 212 -2.50 5.35 2.42
CA LEU A 212 -1.68 4.60 3.37
C LEU A 212 -1.59 3.09 3.08
N LYS A 213 -2.17 2.63 1.96
CA LYS A 213 -2.09 1.22 1.59
C LYS A 213 -0.65 0.80 1.30
N GLN A 214 -0.19 -0.23 2.01
CA GLN A 214 1.14 -0.83 1.84
C GLN A 214 1.04 -2.27 1.33
N GLU A 215 2.07 -2.73 0.61
CA GLU A 215 2.18 -4.12 0.14
C GLU A 215 3.62 -4.63 0.12
N LEU A 216 3.76 -5.95 -0.08
CA LEU A 216 5.03 -6.58 -0.43
C LEU A 216 5.36 -6.30 -1.90
N ILE A 217 6.57 -5.83 -2.18
CA ILE A 217 6.96 -5.35 -3.52
C ILE A 217 7.99 -6.26 -4.17
N VAL A 218 9.12 -6.49 -3.50
CA VAL A 218 10.17 -7.44 -3.92
C VAL A 218 10.68 -8.20 -2.69
N HIS A 219 11.34 -9.35 -2.85
CA HIS A 219 12.13 -9.97 -1.78
C HIS A 219 12.99 -11.12 -2.33
N ARG A 220 13.82 -11.70 -1.47
CA ARG A 220 14.49 -12.98 -1.70
C ARG A 220 13.62 -14.11 -1.15
N GLU A 221 13.24 -15.08 -1.98
CA GLU A 221 12.60 -16.30 -1.49
C GLU A 221 13.60 -17.09 -0.64
N SER A 222 13.21 -17.43 0.58
CA SER A 222 14.10 -18.06 1.55
C SER A 222 14.39 -19.52 1.25
N ALA A 223 13.41 -20.27 0.72
CA ALA A 223 13.56 -21.69 0.47
C ALA A 223 14.40 -22.00 -0.77
N THR A 224 14.26 -21.20 -1.84
CA THR A 224 14.88 -21.47 -3.15
C THR A 224 15.89 -20.42 -3.58
N GLY A 225 15.91 -19.27 -2.90
CA GLY A 225 16.80 -18.17 -3.24
C GLY A 225 16.31 -17.29 -4.38
N ASP A 226 15.11 -17.51 -4.94
CA ASP A 226 14.58 -16.75 -6.07
C ASP A 226 14.58 -15.24 -5.80
N ALA A 227 14.83 -14.42 -6.82
CA ALA A 227 14.51 -13.00 -6.77
C ALA A 227 13.01 -12.84 -7.07
N VAL A 228 12.24 -12.40 -6.07
CA VAL A 228 10.78 -12.29 -6.17
C VAL A 228 10.40 -10.84 -6.43
N GLN A 229 9.60 -10.62 -7.46
CA GLN A 229 8.99 -9.34 -7.81
C GLN A 229 7.47 -9.51 -7.85
N LEU A 230 6.75 -8.80 -6.98
CA LEU A 230 5.31 -8.98 -6.76
C LEU A 230 4.50 -7.77 -7.22
N ASN A 231 3.48 -8.02 -8.03
CA ASN A 231 2.38 -7.09 -8.22
C ASN A 231 1.16 -7.57 -7.43
N VAL A 232 1.09 -7.16 -6.15
CA VAL A 232 -0.09 -7.36 -5.32
C VAL A 232 -1.10 -6.25 -5.64
N VAL A 233 -2.21 -6.62 -6.29
CA VAL A 233 -3.24 -5.67 -6.74
C VAL A 233 -4.42 -5.59 -5.78
N HIS A 234 -4.55 -6.58 -4.91
CA HIS A 234 -5.45 -6.58 -3.77
C HIS A 234 -4.77 -7.35 -2.63
N GLY A 235 -4.77 -6.84 -1.41
CA GLY A 235 -4.04 -7.49 -0.32
C GLY A 235 -4.35 -6.96 1.08
N THR A 236 -4.17 -7.82 2.09
CA THR A 236 -4.38 -7.59 3.54
C THR A 236 -3.14 -7.08 4.28
N HIS A 237 -2.03 -6.80 3.61
CA HIS A 237 -0.82 -6.35 4.31
C HIS A 237 -1.03 -4.95 4.92
N PHE A 238 -0.67 -4.80 6.20
CA PHE A 238 -0.68 -3.54 6.96
C PHE A 238 -2.06 -2.89 7.16
N MET A 239 -3.13 -3.69 7.24
CA MET A 239 -4.50 -3.23 7.43
C MET A 239 -5.31 -4.26 8.22
N ALA A 240 -6.50 -3.88 8.70
CA ALA A 240 -7.30 -4.77 9.54
C ALA A 240 -8.08 -5.82 8.75
N SER A 241 -8.63 -5.47 7.58
CA SER A 241 -9.47 -6.37 6.81
C SER A 241 -9.41 -6.14 5.30
N SER A 242 -9.01 -7.16 4.55
CA SER A 242 -9.24 -7.22 3.11
C SER A 242 -9.84 -8.60 2.82
N ALA A 243 -11.10 -8.56 2.42
CA ALA A 243 -11.98 -9.70 2.20
C ALA A 243 -13.12 -9.15 1.35
N ASP A 244 -12.94 -9.27 0.04
CA ASP A 244 -13.78 -8.61 -0.94
C ASP A 244 -14.33 -9.60 -1.95
N ASP A 245 -15.61 -9.43 -2.24
CA ASP A 245 -16.25 -9.98 -3.43
C ASP A 245 -16.11 -8.97 -4.56
N PHE A 246 -15.70 -9.44 -5.74
CA PHE A 246 -15.52 -8.58 -6.90
C PHE A 246 -16.66 -8.80 -7.89
N PRO A 247 -17.19 -7.72 -8.51
CA PRO A 247 -18.18 -7.88 -9.56
C PRO A 247 -17.57 -8.61 -10.76
N GLU A 248 -18.37 -9.45 -11.42
CA GLU A 248 -18.03 -10.02 -12.71
C GLU A 248 -17.66 -8.90 -13.69
N GLY A 249 -16.59 -9.10 -14.45
CA GLY A 249 -16.03 -8.10 -15.36
C GLY A 249 -15.13 -7.05 -14.70
N LYS A 250 -14.91 -7.08 -13.38
CA LYS A 250 -13.90 -6.19 -12.75
C LYS A 250 -12.54 -6.42 -13.39
N ILE A 251 -11.89 -5.33 -13.80
CA ILE A 251 -10.53 -5.36 -14.34
C ILE A 251 -9.54 -4.93 -13.27
N PHE A 252 -8.56 -5.77 -12.98
CA PHE A 252 -7.34 -5.36 -12.28
C PHE A 252 -6.27 -5.05 -13.33
N GLY A 253 -5.72 -3.83 -13.31
CA GLY A 253 -4.81 -3.32 -14.34
C GLY A 253 -5.49 -2.41 -15.37
N PRO A 254 -4.86 -2.17 -16.54
CA PRO A 254 -3.56 -2.73 -16.93
C PRO A 254 -2.33 -2.16 -16.20
N TRP A 255 -1.30 -2.99 -16.07
CA TRP A 255 0.06 -2.59 -15.72
C TRP A 255 1.05 -3.09 -16.77
N LEU A 256 2.24 -2.52 -16.82
CA LEU A 256 3.33 -2.98 -17.67
C LEU A 256 4.31 -3.84 -16.86
N TRP A 257 4.60 -5.04 -17.34
CA TRP A 257 5.83 -5.76 -17.02
C TRP A 257 6.87 -5.41 -18.09
N TYR A 258 7.99 -4.83 -17.67
CA TYR A 258 9.01 -4.28 -18.56
C TYR A 258 10.38 -4.90 -18.31
N LEU A 259 11.10 -5.22 -19.38
CA LEU A 259 12.44 -5.78 -19.38
C LEU A 259 13.42 -4.81 -20.03
N ASN A 260 14.59 -4.65 -19.42
CA ASN A 260 15.70 -3.91 -20.01
C ASN A 260 17.05 -4.47 -19.59
N ASP A 261 18.11 -3.70 -19.79
CA ASP A 261 19.49 -4.05 -19.46
C ASP A 261 19.89 -3.82 -17.99
N GLY A 262 18.93 -3.61 -17.08
CA GLY A 262 19.20 -3.24 -15.69
C GLY A 262 19.27 -1.73 -15.47
N SER A 263 19.19 -0.93 -16.54
CA SER A 263 19.19 0.53 -16.47
C SER A 263 17.95 1.08 -15.75
N LYS A 264 18.15 1.60 -14.55
CA LYS A 264 17.10 2.28 -13.78
C LYS A 264 16.62 3.58 -14.44
N SER A 265 17.51 4.30 -15.13
CA SER A 265 17.15 5.52 -15.86
C SER A 265 16.26 5.22 -17.07
N ASP A 266 16.48 4.10 -17.76
CA ASP A 266 15.62 3.64 -18.84
C ASP A 266 14.24 3.24 -18.29
N ALA A 267 14.18 2.45 -17.21
CA ALA A 267 12.93 2.09 -16.55
C ALA A 267 12.14 3.31 -16.04
N SER A 268 12.83 4.33 -15.50
CA SER A 268 12.21 5.61 -15.12
C SER A 268 11.69 6.40 -16.33
N SER A 269 12.44 6.44 -17.42
CA SER A 269 11.99 7.08 -18.67
C SER A 269 10.75 6.39 -19.23
N ARG A 270 10.73 5.05 -19.18
CA ARG A 270 9.56 4.26 -19.56
C ARG A 270 8.37 4.53 -18.65
N GLN A 271 8.59 4.59 -17.34
CA GLN A 271 7.55 4.90 -16.36
C GLN A 271 6.85 6.23 -16.68
N GLN A 272 7.61 7.29 -17.00
CA GLN A 272 7.03 8.59 -17.36
C GLN A 272 6.15 8.51 -18.61
N GLN A 273 6.56 7.73 -19.62
CA GLN A 273 5.77 7.51 -20.83
C GLN A 273 4.45 6.80 -20.50
N GLU A 274 4.49 5.76 -19.66
CA GLU A 274 3.31 5.02 -19.26
C GLU A 274 2.32 5.85 -18.44
N PHE A 275 2.82 6.70 -17.54
CA PHE A 275 1.97 7.60 -16.75
C PHE A 275 1.33 8.68 -17.62
N ALA A 276 2.02 9.17 -18.65
CA ALA A 276 1.47 10.12 -19.62
C ALA A 276 0.46 9.48 -20.58
N ALA A 277 0.59 8.18 -20.86
CA ALA A 277 -0.27 7.44 -21.78
C ALA A 277 -1.54 6.87 -21.10
N TRP A 278 -1.60 6.87 -19.77
CA TRP A 278 -2.76 6.38 -19.03
C TRP A 278 -3.93 7.37 -19.05
N PRO A 279 -5.19 6.90 -19.20
CA PRO A 279 -5.64 5.52 -19.41
C PRO A 279 -5.42 5.03 -20.85
N TYR A 280 -5.17 3.73 -21.01
CA TYR A 280 -4.77 3.16 -22.29
C TYR A 280 -5.94 3.06 -23.29
N PRO A 281 -5.85 3.71 -24.46
CA PRO A 281 -6.92 3.67 -25.46
C PRO A 281 -7.01 2.32 -26.20
N TRP A 282 -5.94 1.52 -26.17
CA TRP A 282 -5.93 0.20 -26.82
C TRP A 282 -6.80 -0.83 -26.07
N LEU A 283 -7.08 -0.63 -24.78
CA LEU A 283 -7.95 -1.53 -24.02
C LEU A 283 -9.41 -1.28 -24.41
N ASN A 284 -9.92 -2.09 -25.34
CA ASN A 284 -11.27 -1.98 -25.86
C ASN A 284 -12.32 -2.58 -24.90
N ASP A 285 -12.44 -2.01 -23.71
CA ASP A 285 -13.48 -2.33 -22.73
C ASP A 285 -14.35 -1.10 -22.46
N SER A 286 -15.67 -1.23 -22.59
CA SER A 286 -16.58 -0.09 -22.51
C SER A 286 -16.64 0.50 -21.09
N SER A 287 -16.55 -0.33 -20.05
CA SER A 287 -16.52 0.11 -18.66
C SER A 287 -15.21 0.82 -18.32
N TYR A 288 -14.09 0.33 -18.86
CA TYR A 288 -12.78 0.96 -18.74
C TYR A 288 -12.71 2.30 -19.45
N GLN A 289 -13.29 2.43 -20.65
CA GLN A 289 -13.24 3.68 -21.42
C GLN A 289 -14.27 4.71 -20.94
N ALA A 290 -15.35 4.29 -20.29
CA ALA A 290 -16.34 5.19 -19.70
C ALA A 290 -15.77 5.96 -18.50
N ARG A 291 -15.12 7.10 -18.75
CA ARG A 291 -14.47 7.93 -17.73
C ARG A 291 -14.85 9.41 -17.85
N ALA A 292 -14.84 10.12 -16.73
CA ALA A 292 -14.71 11.57 -16.67
C ALA A 292 -13.23 11.96 -16.81
N ALA A 293 -12.93 12.99 -17.60
CA ALA A 293 -11.55 13.47 -17.77
C ALA A 293 -10.93 13.91 -16.43
N SER A 294 -11.72 14.61 -15.60
CA SER A 294 -11.40 14.83 -14.19
C SER A 294 -12.65 15.03 -13.34
N VAL A 295 -12.51 14.88 -12.03
CA VAL A 295 -13.54 15.14 -11.03
C VAL A 295 -12.94 16.07 -9.98
N SER A 296 -13.56 17.22 -9.75
CA SER A 296 -13.02 18.26 -8.87
C SER A 296 -14.07 18.74 -7.88
N GLY A 297 -13.62 19.25 -6.73
CA GLY A 297 -14.49 19.83 -5.71
C GLY A 297 -13.69 20.62 -4.69
N GLN A 298 -14.39 21.20 -3.71
CA GLN A 298 -13.79 21.95 -2.62
C GLN A 298 -14.36 21.48 -1.28
N LEU A 299 -13.49 21.21 -0.31
CA LEU A 299 -13.87 20.85 1.05
C LEU A 299 -13.67 22.03 1.99
N THR A 300 -14.71 22.32 2.78
CA THR A 300 -14.72 23.38 3.80
C THR A 300 -15.22 22.77 5.11
N LEU A 301 -14.59 23.14 6.22
CA LEU A 301 -15.02 22.77 7.57
C LEU A 301 -16.30 23.53 7.95
N SER A 302 -17.06 23.02 8.92
CA SER A 302 -18.30 23.67 9.39
C SER A 302 -18.08 25.05 10.01
N ASP A 303 -16.85 25.38 10.41
CA ASP A 303 -16.44 26.71 10.89
C ASP A 303 -15.99 27.67 9.77
N GLY A 304 -16.04 27.23 8.51
CA GLY A 304 -15.73 28.03 7.32
C GLY A 304 -14.28 27.99 6.87
N ARG A 305 -13.37 27.32 7.59
CA ARG A 305 -11.99 27.14 7.13
C ARG A 305 -11.94 26.18 5.93
N PRO A 306 -11.07 26.42 4.93
CA PRO A 306 -10.81 25.40 3.90
C PRO A 306 -10.18 24.17 4.56
N ALA A 307 -10.53 22.96 4.12
CA ALA A 307 -9.93 21.72 4.60
C ALA A 307 -8.53 21.51 3.98
N ALA A 308 -7.62 22.46 4.21
CA ALA A 308 -6.31 22.49 3.60
C ALA A 308 -5.45 21.30 4.01
N GLY A 309 -4.87 20.61 3.03
CA GLY A 309 -4.03 19.43 3.26
C GLY A 309 -4.80 18.15 3.53
N ALA A 310 -6.14 18.16 3.52
CA ALA A 310 -6.93 16.96 3.75
C ALA A 310 -6.57 15.84 2.76
N SER A 311 -6.44 14.63 3.26
CA SER A 311 -6.44 13.43 2.43
C SER A 311 -7.87 13.17 1.94
N VAL A 312 -8.05 12.99 0.64
CA VAL A 312 -9.35 12.81 -0.01
C VAL A 312 -9.37 11.48 -0.77
N PHE A 313 -10.45 10.72 -0.60
CA PHE A 313 -10.60 9.39 -1.18
C PHE A 313 -11.98 9.24 -1.80
N LEU A 314 -12.01 8.90 -3.08
CA LEU A 314 -13.25 8.58 -3.80
C LEU A 314 -13.33 7.06 -3.89
N GLY A 315 -14.29 6.47 -3.18
CA GLY A 315 -14.36 5.03 -2.98
C GLY A 315 -15.78 4.48 -3.02
N GLU A 316 -15.98 3.35 -2.36
CA GLU A 316 -17.22 2.58 -2.37
C GLU A 316 -18.39 3.36 -1.76
N ASN A 317 -19.51 3.45 -2.48
CA ASN A 317 -20.71 4.12 -1.99
C ASN A 317 -21.37 3.35 -0.85
N ASN A 318 -21.77 4.04 0.23
CA ASN A 318 -22.43 3.46 1.41
C ASN A 318 -21.67 2.28 2.04
N SER A 319 -20.33 2.28 1.97
CA SER A 319 -19.51 1.18 2.47
C SER A 319 -19.43 1.18 4.00
N PRO A 320 -19.58 0.00 4.65
CA PRO A 320 -19.34 -0.15 6.09
C PRO A 320 -17.84 -0.30 6.42
N LYS A 321 -16.97 -0.36 5.41
CA LYS A 321 -15.52 -0.55 5.58
C LYS A 321 -14.80 0.77 5.82
N THR A 322 -13.70 0.70 6.55
CA THR A 322 -12.75 1.82 6.60
C THR A 322 -12.19 2.07 5.20
N THR A 323 -11.72 3.28 4.93
CA THR A 323 -11.17 3.61 3.60
C THR A 323 -9.90 2.82 3.26
N LEU A 324 -9.20 2.28 4.26
CA LEU A 324 -8.06 1.39 4.04
C LEU A 324 -8.52 -0.02 3.61
N ASP A 325 -9.68 -0.45 4.12
CA ASP A 325 -10.29 -1.77 3.86
C ASP A 325 -11.12 -1.86 2.57
N GLN A 326 -11.43 -0.73 1.92
CA GLN A 326 -12.19 -0.69 0.66
C GLN A 326 -11.37 -1.18 -0.54
N GLY A 327 -11.97 -1.91 -1.47
CA GLY A 327 -11.26 -2.55 -2.57
C GLY A 327 -12.09 -3.41 -3.52
N ALA A 328 -13.38 -3.62 -3.25
CA ALA A 328 -14.29 -4.38 -4.09
C ALA A 328 -14.52 -3.67 -5.43
N LEU A 329 -14.51 -2.33 -5.45
CA LEU A 329 -14.73 -1.51 -6.63
C LEU A 329 -13.45 -0.74 -7.03
N TYR A 330 -13.61 0.37 -7.75
CA TYR A 330 -12.51 1.24 -8.16
C TYR A 330 -12.40 2.44 -7.22
N ASN A 331 -11.18 2.83 -6.84
CA ASN A 331 -10.94 3.85 -5.83
C ASN A 331 -9.85 4.84 -6.26
N TYR A 332 -9.99 6.10 -5.85
CA TYR A 332 -9.10 7.19 -6.22
C TYR A 332 -8.65 7.97 -4.98
N ILE A 333 -7.43 8.49 -5.02
CA ILE A 333 -6.87 9.33 -3.96
C ILE A 333 -6.55 10.72 -4.51
N ALA A 334 -6.65 11.74 -3.66
CA ALA A 334 -6.22 13.10 -3.91
C ALA A 334 -5.86 13.76 -2.57
N THR A 335 -5.21 14.92 -2.64
CA THR A 335 -4.97 15.79 -1.49
C THR A 335 -5.61 17.13 -1.78
N ALA A 336 -6.25 17.72 -0.77
CA ALA A 336 -6.81 19.05 -0.87
C ALA A 336 -5.71 20.13 -0.80
N ASP A 337 -5.75 21.10 -1.70
CA ASP A 337 -4.84 22.24 -1.70
C ASP A 337 -5.10 23.22 -0.54
N ALA A 338 -4.34 24.32 -0.47
CA ALA A 338 -4.48 25.33 0.58
C ALA A 338 -5.87 26.02 0.64
N SER A 339 -6.65 25.94 -0.43
CA SER A 339 -8.03 26.44 -0.51
C SER A 339 -9.06 25.33 -0.33
N GLY A 340 -8.65 24.10 -0.01
CA GLY A 340 -9.52 22.95 0.15
C GLY A 340 -9.93 22.31 -1.19
N ASN A 341 -9.38 22.73 -2.33
CA ASN A 341 -9.73 22.14 -3.62
C ASN A 341 -9.02 20.81 -3.82
N PHE A 342 -9.71 19.82 -4.39
CA PHE A 342 -9.13 18.54 -4.79
C PHE A 342 -9.51 18.21 -6.23
N ASN A 343 -8.72 17.34 -6.87
CA ASN A 343 -8.98 16.87 -8.22
C ASN A 343 -8.50 15.42 -8.41
N PHE A 344 -9.38 14.59 -8.98
CA PHE A 344 -9.07 13.25 -9.47
C PHE A 344 -9.03 13.27 -11.00
N SER A 345 -8.09 12.56 -11.62
CA SER A 345 -8.00 12.41 -13.07
C SER A 345 -8.58 11.08 -13.56
N SER A 346 -9.17 11.08 -14.75
CA SER A 346 -9.58 9.88 -15.49
C SER A 346 -10.44 8.91 -14.67
N VAL A 347 -11.46 9.44 -13.99
CA VAL A 347 -12.32 8.69 -13.07
C VAL A 347 -13.35 7.89 -13.85
N ARG A 348 -13.45 6.58 -13.61
CA ARG A 348 -14.51 5.73 -14.21
C ARG A 348 -15.89 6.23 -13.82
N ALA A 349 -16.80 6.18 -14.78
CA ALA A 349 -18.21 6.44 -14.54
C ALA A 349 -18.78 5.43 -13.53
N GLY A 350 -19.60 5.90 -12.61
CA GLY A 350 -20.12 5.10 -11.50
C GLY A 350 -20.67 5.96 -10.38
N THR A 351 -21.12 5.32 -9.31
CA THR A 351 -21.57 5.97 -8.09
C THR A 351 -20.60 5.67 -6.96
N TYR A 352 -20.14 6.74 -6.30
CA TYR A 352 -19.09 6.68 -5.28
C TYR A 352 -19.54 7.38 -4.01
N ALA A 353 -18.74 7.20 -2.95
CA ALA A 353 -18.70 8.13 -1.83
C ALA A 353 -17.36 8.88 -1.82
N LEU A 354 -17.41 10.16 -1.44
CA LEU A 354 -16.24 10.99 -1.18
C LEU A 354 -15.97 10.98 0.33
N TYR A 355 -14.79 10.52 0.69
CA TYR A 355 -14.27 10.50 2.03
C TYR A 355 -13.15 11.52 2.15
N ALA A 356 -13.02 12.16 3.30
CA ALA A 356 -11.83 12.94 3.63
C ALA A 356 -11.51 12.88 5.12
N TRP A 357 -10.24 13.08 5.46
CA TRP A 357 -9.76 13.11 6.83
C TRP A 357 -8.52 13.99 6.96
N ALA A 358 -8.18 14.30 8.21
CA ALA A 358 -7.02 15.10 8.54
C ALA A 358 -5.73 14.36 8.16
N ASP A 359 -4.81 15.07 7.53
CA ASP A 359 -3.46 14.59 7.23
C ASP A 359 -2.44 15.55 7.87
N GLY A 360 -2.70 15.89 9.14
CA GLY A 360 -1.91 16.83 9.92
C GLY A 360 -2.00 18.28 9.45
N GLY A 361 -0.92 19.03 9.67
CA GLY A 361 -0.79 20.42 9.25
C GLY A 361 -1.61 21.40 10.09
N ASP A 362 -1.31 22.70 9.94
CA ASP A 362 -1.80 23.75 10.85
C ASP A 362 -3.33 23.83 10.97
N VAL A 363 -4.06 23.45 9.91
CA VAL A 363 -5.52 23.59 9.86
C VAL A 363 -6.23 22.36 10.42
N LEU A 364 -5.72 21.16 10.13
CA LEU A 364 -6.42 19.89 10.38
C LEU A 364 -5.79 19.05 11.49
N ARG A 365 -4.63 19.44 12.03
CA ARG A 365 -3.89 18.67 13.05
C ARG A 365 -4.68 18.20 14.27
N ASN A 366 -5.81 18.83 14.61
CA ASN A 366 -6.67 18.44 15.73
C ASN A 366 -8.08 18.01 15.31
N VAL A 367 -8.32 17.82 14.01
CA VAL A 367 -9.63 17.41 13.48
C VAL A 367 -9.72 15.89 13.52
N THR A 368 -10.42 15.36 14.52
CA THR A 368 -10.59 13.92 14.75
C THR A 368 -11.74 13.29 13.97
N SER A 369 -12.68 14.10 13.44
CA SER A 369 -13.78 13.60 12.62
C SER A 369 -13.31 13.23 11.21
N SER A 370 -14.13 12.49 10.46
CA SER A 370 -13.92 12.25 9.03
C SER A 370 -15.13 12.75 8.24
N TYR A 371 -14.88 13.21 7.02
CA TYR A 371 -15.90 13.60 6.06
C TYR A 371 -16.39 12.39 5.26
N VAL A 372 -17.71 12.31 5.02
CA VAL A 372 -18.31 11.34 4.11
C VAL A 372 -19.48 11.99 3.36
N ALA A 373 -19.47 11.91 2.03
CA ALA A 373 -20.61 12.25 1.17
C ALA A 373 -20.88 11.08 0.21
N ASN A 374 -22.02 10.41 0.40
CA ASN A 374 -22.46 9.29 -0.44
C ASN A 374 -23.19 9.77 -1.70
N ASP A 375 -23.49 8.81 -2.57
CA ASP A 375 -24.33 8.96 -3.77
C ASP A 375 -23.80 9.97 -4.80
N ILE A 376 -22.48 10.07 -4.91
CA ILE A 376 -21.81 10.90 -5.91
C ILE A 376 -21.80 10.16 -7.25
N ALA A 377 -22.73 10.53 -8.13
CA ALA A 377 -22.81 9.99 -9.48
C ALA A 377 -21.83 10.71 -10.42
N ILE A 378 -20.97 9.93 -11.06
CA ILE A 378 -19.97 10.39 -12.02
C ILE A 378 -20.32 9.80 -13.38
N ALA A 379 -20.62 10.67 -14.35
CA ALA A 379 -20.88 10.27 -15.72
C ALA A 379 -19.59 10.24 -16.55
N ALA A 380 -19.56 9.40 -17.58
CA ALA A 380 -18.51 9.46 -18.58
C ALA A 380 -18.58 10.81 -19.31
N SER A 381 -17.45 11.51 -19.39
CA SER A 381 -17.37 12.87 -19.94
C SER A 381 -15.94 13.18 -20.37
N GLY A 382 -15.78 13.75 -21.56
CA GLY A 382 -14.49 14.29 -22.01
C GLY A 382 -14.05 15.56 -21.27
N SER A 383 -14.85 16.04 -20.32
CA SER A 383 -14.64 17.27 -19.54
C SER A 383 -14.63 16.99 -18.04
N THR A 384 -14.23 18.00 -17.26
CA THR A 384 -14.29 17.98 -15.80
C THR A 384 -15.73 17.89 -15.28
N VAL A 385 -15.95 17.01 -14.30
CA VAL A 385 -17.16 16.96 -13.47
C VAL A 385 -16.88 17.72 -12.17
N ALA A 386 -17.61 18.80 -11.92
CA ALA A 386 -17.46 19.60 -10.71
C ALA A 386 -18.48 19.16 -9.64
N LEU A 387 -18.00 18.87 -8.44
CA LEU A 387 -18.79 18.56 -7.25
C LEU A 387 -19.10 19.87 -6.52
N SER A 388 -20.13 20.58 -6.98
CA SER A 388 -20.47 21.94 -6.51
C SER A 388 -21.25 21.99 -5.20
N ASP A 389 -21.94 20.92 -4.84
CA ASP A 389 -22.91 20.91 -3.74
C ASP A 389 -22.48 19.96 -2.59
N LEU A 390 -21.18 19.97 -2.27
CA LEU A 390 -20.65 19.20 -1.15
C LEU A 390 -21.05 19.85 0.18
N PRO A 391 -21.64 19.09 1.14
CA PRO A 391 -21.88 19.62 2.47
C PRO A 391 -20.56 19.98 3.16
N ALA A 392 -20.61 20.92 4.12
CA ALA A 392 -19.46 21.25 4.96
C ALA A 392 -19.07 20.04 5.84
N TRP A 393 -17.77 19.87 6.07
CA TRP A 393 -17.24 18.87 6.97
C TRP A 393 -17.51 19.27 8.41
N GLN A 394 -18.40 18.52 9.05
CA GLN A 394 -18.80 18.78 10.43
C GLN A 394 -17.64 18.50 11.39
N LEU A 395 -17.19 19.57 12.05
CA LEU A 395 -16.33 19.46 13.22
C LEU A 395 -17.16 19.00 14.43
N PRO A 396 -16.58 18.23 15.35
CA PRO A 396 -17.26 17.90 16.61
C PRO A 396 -17.57 19.21 17.38
N THR A 397 -18.85 19.60 17.44
CA THR A 397 -19.30 20.82 18.14
C THR A 397 -19.87 20.55 19.53
N ASP A 398 -20.14 19.29 19.84
CA ASP A 398 -20.94 18.92 21.01
C ASP A 398 -20.05 18.68 22.22
N GLY A 399 -20.11 19.59 23.19
CA GLY A 399 -19.47 19.41 24.50
C GLY A 399 -17.94 19.34 24.45
N ARG A 400 -17.30 20.04 23.51
CA ARG A 400 -15.85 20.23 23.47
C ARG A 400 -15.48 21.66 23.81
N GLY A 401 -14.63 21.81 24.82
CA GLY A 401 -14.12 23.06 25.35
C GLY A 401 -12.67 23.33 24.91
N PRO A 402 -11.97 24.25 25.60
CA PRO A 402 -10.58 24.52 25.29
C PRO A 402 -9.70 23.26 25.44
N GLN A 403 -8.82 23.06 24.47
CA GLN A 403 -7.80 22.02 24.51
C GLN A 403 -6.82 22.27 25.67
N ILE A 404 -6.56 21.25 26.48
CA ILE A 404 -5.56 21.27 27.56
C ILE A 404 -4.18 20.96 26.96
N PHE A 405 -4.05 19.86 26.23
CA PHE A 405 -2.82 19.52 25.51
C PHE A 405 -3.11 18.67 24.27
N GLN A 406 -2.11 18.61 23.39
CA GLN A 406 -2.05 17.66 22.29
C GLN A 406 -0.60 17.18 22.10
N ILE A 407 -0.44 15.89 21.84
CA ILE A 407 0.82 15.24 21.45
C ILE A 407 0.60 14.58 20.09
N GLY A 408 1.45 14.92 19.11
CA GLY A 408 1.26 14.51 17.71
C GLY A 408 0.18 15.32 16.97
N ASP A 409 0.03 15.04 15.69
CA ASP A 409 -1.01 15.59 14.83
C ASP A 409 -1.96 14.46 14.42
N VAL A 410 -3.23 14.76 14.16
CA VAL A 410 -4.15 13.78 13.55
C VAL A 410 -3.82 13.70 12.06
N ASP A 411 -2.91 12.80 11.70
CA ASP A 411 -2.48 12.56 10.32
C ASP A 411 -2.52 11.08 9.91
N ARG A 412 -2.96 10.22 10.85
CA ARG A 412 -3.00 8.75 10.76
C ARG A 412 -1.61 8.12 10.63
N LYS A 413 -0.56 8.82 11.02
CA LYS A 413 0.84 8.39 10.89
C LYS A 413 1.56 8.55 12.22
N ALA A 414 2.56 7.73 12.43
CA ALA A 414 3.46 7.82 13.57
C ALA A 414 4.67 8.72 13.32
N THR A 415 4.69 9.46 12.20
CA THR A 415 5.86 10.23 11.72
C THR A 415 6.19 11.46 12.55
N GLY A 416 5.28 11.91 13.41
CA GLY A 416 5.52 12.99 14.38
C GLY A 416 6.33 12.55 15.62
N PHE A 417 6.71 11.28 15.71
CA PHE A 417 7.32 10.67 16.91
C PHE A 417 8.71 10.10 16.64
N ALA A 418 9.50 9.90 17.71
CA ALA A 418 10.82 9.29 17.63
C ALA A 418 10.75 7.89 17.00
N LEU A 419 11.67 7.63 16.06
CA LEU A 419 11.73 6.44 15.19
C LEU A 419 10.55 6.28 14.21
N GLY A 420 9.59 7.21 14.20
CA GLY A 420 8.49 7.26 13.24
C GLY A 420 9.02 7.54 11.84
N GLY A 421 8.57 6.77 10.85
CA GLY A 421 9.07 6.89 9.47
C GLY A 421 10.50 6.39 9.24
N ALA A 422 11.13 5.73 10.22
CA ALA A 422 12.36 4.98 9.97
C ALA A 422 12.15 3.91 8.88
N PRO A 423 13.20 3.49 8.14
CA PRO A 423 13.08 2.39 7.20
C PRO A 423 12.50 1.13 7.85
N TYR A 424 11.75 0.33 7.09
CA TYR A 424 11.22 -0.96 7.56
C TYR A 424 12.35 -1.78 8.19
N THR A 425 12.27 -1.96 9.50
CA THR A 425 13.27 -2.65 10.31
C THR A 425 12.56 -3.53 11.31
N HIS A 426 12.72 -4.85 11.17
CA HIS A 426 12.07 -5.77 12.09
C HIS A 426 12.63 -5.60 13.50
N GLY A 427 11.73 -5.57 14.49
CA GLY A 427 12.11 -5.45 15.90
C GLY A 427 12.51 -4.04 16.34
N LEU A 428 12.35 -2.99 15.52
CA LEU A 428 12.69 -1.60 15.91
C LEU A 428 12.02 -1.16 17.22
N VAL A 429 10.83 -1.67 17.52
CA VAL A 429 10.12 -1.40 18.78
C VAL A 429 10.83 -1.95 20.03
N ASP A 430 11.81 -2.86 19.89
CA ASP A 430 12.63 -3.31 21.03
C ASP A 430 13.59 -2.20 21.52
N GLU A 431 13.85 -1.16 20.71
CA GLU A 431 14.63 0.03 21.12
C GLU A 431 13.81 1.02 21.95
N VAL A 432 12.49 0.87 21.97
CA VAL A 432 11.56 1.79 22.62
C VAL A 432 11.54 1.55 24.14
N PRO A 433 11.69 2.61 24.97
CA PRO A 433 11.71 2.44 26.41
C PRO A 433 10.36 1.98 26.96
N ALA A 434 10.41 1.04 27.91
CA ALA A 434 9.23 0.57 28.62
C ALA A 434 8.56 1.68 29.45
N ASN A 435 9.34 2.64 29.94
CA ASN A 435 8.85 3.77 30.71
C ASN A 435 9.42 5.08 30.18
N LEU A 436 8.58 6.10 30.05
CA LEU A 436 8.98 7.47 29.77
C LEU A 436 8.02 8.46 30.41
N THR A 437 8.48 9.70 30.55
CA THR A 437 7.66 10.82 31.01
C THR A 437 7.76 11.93 29.97
N PHE A 438 6.60 12.35 29.46
CA PHE A 438 6.45 13.45 28.55
C PHE A 438 5.83 14.63 29.29
N THR A 439 6.54 15.75 29.38
CA THR A 439 6.05 16.94 30.08
C THR A 439 5.55 17.96 29.06
N VAL A 440 4.25 18.24 29.08
CA VAL A 440 3.60 19.18 28.16
C VAL A 440 4.26 20.56 28.24
N GLY A 441 4.63 21.10 27.08
CA GLY A 441 5.33 22.39 26.95
C GLY A 441 6.85 22.33 27.20
N GLN A 442 7.41 21.16 27.54
CA GLN A 442 8.85 20.97 27.72
C GLN A 442 9.43 19.87 26.81
N SER A 443 8.74 18.74 26.69
CA SER A 443 9.13 17.61 25.85
C SER A 443 8.78 17.85 24.37
N ASP A 444 9.60 17.28 23.48
CA ASP A 444 9.39 17.30 22.04
C ASP A 444 8.84 15.94 21.57
N PRO A 445 7.63 15.87 20.97
CA PRO A 445 7.08 14.61 20.46
C PRO A 445 8.02 13.85 19.52
N ALA A 446 8.81 14.55 18.71
CA ALA A 446 9.71 13.93 17.75
C ALA A 446 10.95 13.26 18.39
N VAL A 447 11.18 13.48 19.69
CA VAL A 447 12.35 13.01 20.43
C VAL A 447 11.96 12.20 21.66
N ASP A 448 10.99 12.69 22.42
CA ASP A 448 10.63 12.21 23.76
C ASP A 448 9.39 11.32 23.76
N TRP A 449 8.69 11.18 22.63
CA TRP A 449 7.60 10.24 22.42
C TRP A 449 7.94 9.33 21.25
N TYR A 450 7.84 8.01 21.42
CA TYR A 450 8.24 7.08 20.35
C TYR A 450 7.04 6.66 19.50
N PHE A 451 7.30 6.26 18.26
CA PHE A 451 6.29 5.89 17.26
C PHE A 451 5.32 4.79 17.69
N ALA A 452 5.74 3.91 18.60
CA ALA A 452 4.95 2.76 19.04
C ALA A 452 5.13 2.48 20.53
N GLN A 453 4.13 1.85 21.16
CA GLN A 453 4.24 1.33 22.53
C GLN A 453 3.92 -0.18 22.54
N SER A 454 4.77 -0.97 23.19
CA SER A 454 4.69 -2.44 23.19
C SER A 454 5.13 -3.08 24.51
N ALA A 455 6.21 -2.61 25.14
CA ALA A 455 6.78 -3.23 26.33
C ALA A 455 5.94 -2.99 27.60
N LEU A 456 5.98 -3.94 28.54
CA LEU A 456 5.37 -3.79 29.87
C LEU A 456 6.01 -2.62 30.62
N GLY A 457 5.22 -1.60 30.93
CA GLY A 457 5.67 -0.37 31.58
C GLY A 457 4.66 0.75 31.40
N THR A 458 5.05 1.96 31.80
CA THR A 458 4.16 3.11 31.88
C THR A 458 4.73 4.30 31.12
N TRP A 459 3.92 4.90 30.25
CA TRP A 459 4.21 6.20 29.66
C TRP A 459 3.31 7.25 30.29
N ASP A 460 3.93 8.25 30.92
CA ASP A 460 3.24 9.32 31.64
C ASP A 460 3.26 10.61 30.83
N VAL A 461 2.09 11.21 30.64
CA VAL A 461 1.93 12.59 30.14
C VAL A 461 1.67 13.49 31.34
N VAL A 462 2.63 14.36 31.67
CA VAL A 462 2.56 15.30 32.79
C VAL A 462 2.22 16.68 32.27
N PHE A 463 1.22 17.33 32.88
CA PHE A 463 0.77 18.66 32.50
C PHE A 463 0.27 19.45 33.73
N GLU A 464 0.30 20.77 33.61
CA GLU A 464 -0.07 21.70 34.67
C GLU A 464 -1.39 22.39 34.34
N LEU A 465 -2.27 22.51 35.33
CA LEU A 465 -3.49 23.33 35.25
C LEU A 465 -3.41 24.48 36.25
N ALA A 466 -3.57 25.70 35.77
CA ALA A 466 -3.53 26.88 36.62
C ALA A 466 -4.77 26.96 37.53
N ALA A 467 -4.62 27.61 38.69
CA ALA A 467 -5.71 27.85 39.65
C ALA A 467 -6.91 28.58 39.02
N ASP A 468 -6.65 29.37 37.99
CA ASP A 468 -7.64 30.14 37.25
C ASP A 468 -8.15 29.46 35.98
N ASP A 469 -7.80 28.20 35.72
CA ASP A 469 -8.36 27.41 34.63
C ASP A 469 -9.90 27.33 34.74
N GLU A 470 -10.58 27.72 33.67
CA GLU A 470 -12.04 27.83 33.64
C GLU A 470 -12.74 26.46 33.65
N GLY A 471 -12.08 25.41 33.18
CA GLY A 471 -12.57 24.03 33.28
C GLY A 471 -12.56 23.53 34.73
N LEU A 472 -11.48 23.81 35.47
CA LEU A 472 -11.39 23.53 36.91
C LEU A 472 -12.44 24.30 37.72
N LYS A 473 -12.54 25.62 37.53
CA LYS A 473 -13.54 26.46 38.23
C LYS A 473 -14.98 26.02 37.95
N GLY A 474 -15.22 25.60 36.70
CA GLY A 474 -16.53 25.11 36.26
C GLY A 474 -16.84 23.68 36.70
N ASN A 475 -15.88 22.97 37.33
CA ASN A 475 -15.97 21.54 37.62
C ASN A 475 -16.42 20.74 36.38
N ARG A 476 -15.76 21.00 35.24
CA ARG A 476 -16.05 20.34 33.96
C ARG A 476 -15.45 18.94 33.91
N SER A 477 -16.03 18.07 33.08
CA SER A 477 -15.34 16.86 32.64
C SER A 477 -14.32 17.22 31.56
N ALA A 478 -13.46 16.28 31.20
CA ALA A 478 -12.59 16.39 30.03
C ALA A 478 -12.76 15.15 29.14
N LEU A 479 -12.36 15.28 27.88
CA LEU A 479 -12.37 14.21 26.89
C LEU A 479 -10.94 13.92 26.47
N LEU A 480 -10.48 12.68 26.70
CA LEU A 480 -9.21 12.18 26.21
C LEU A 480 -9.45 11.44 24.89
N SER A 481 -9.07 12.05 23.78
CA SER A 481 -9.06 11.43 22.45
C SER A 481 -7.71 10.78 22.20
N VAL A 482 -7.71 9.48 21.90
CA VAL A 482 -6.51 8.68 21.63
C VAL A 482 -6.62 8.09 20.23
N ALA A 483 -5.80 8.61 19.33
CA ALA A 483 -5.69 8.14 17.96
C ALA A 483 -4.46 7.24 17.79
N LEU A 484 -4.66 6.12 17.11
CA LEU A 484 -3.64 5.13 16.81
C LEU A 484 -3.44 5.07 15.29
N ALA A 485 -2.20 5.14 14.84
CA ALA A 485 -1.85 4.94 13.43
C ALA A 485 -1.89 3.46 13.03
N GLY A 486 -2.01 2.53 13.98
CA GLY A 486 -2.04 1.09 13.75
C GLY A 486 -2.18 0.32 15.07
N PHE A 487 -2.74 -0.89 15.04
CA PHE A 487 -2.84 -1.76 16.21
C PHE A 487 -2.61 -3.24 15.87
N SER A 488 -1.58 -3.83 16.46
CA SER A 488 -1.26 -5.25 16.35
C SER A 488 -1.62 -5.99 17.65
N ARG A 489 -2.64 -6.87 17.57
CA ARG A 489 -3.18 -7.62 18.73
C ARG A 489 -2.10 -8.38 19.51
N GLY A 490 -2.24 -8.48 20.82
CA GLY A 490 -1.30 -9.18 21.71
C GLY A 490 -0.82 -8.31 22.86
N SER A 491 -1.17 -7.03 22.84
CA SER A 491 -0.86 -6.05 23.87
C SER A 491 -2.12 -5.33 24.32
N SER A 492 -2.16 -4.92 25.60
CA SER A 492 -3.25 -4.15 26.19
C SER A 492 -2.68 -3.10 27.15
N ALA A 493 -3.30 -1.92 27.20
CA ALA A 493 -3.00 -0.89 28.19
C ALA A 493 -4.24 -0.41 28.94
N GLY A 494 -4.06 -0.12 30.22
CA GLY A 494 -4.97 0.70 31.01
C GLY A 494 -4.57 2.17 30.92
N ILE A 495 -5.57 3.06 30.91
CA ILE A 495 -5.37 4.51 30.90
C ILE A 495 -5.80 5.07 32.24
N TYR A 496 -4.88 5.73 32.94
CA TYR A 496 -5.07 6.23 34.30
C TYR A 496 -4.89 7.74 34.37
N VAL A 497 -5.68 8.40 35.21
CA VAL A 497 -5.49 9.81 35.57
C VAL A 497 -4.99 9.89 37.00
N ASN A 498 -3.93 10.68 37.20
CA ASN A 498 -3.28 10.93 38.49
C ASN A 498 -2.89 9.65 39.23
N GLY A 499 -2.53 8.59 38.49
CA GLY A 499 -2.06 7.30 39.01
C GLY A 499 -3.11 6.45 39.74
N GLU A 500 -4.32 6.98 39.97
CA GLU A 500 -5.31 6.37 40.86
C GLU A 500 -6.55 5.86 40.10
N THR A 501 -7.03 6.64 39.13
CA THR A 501 -8.33 6.38 38.49
C THR A 501 -8.16 5.90 37.07
N ARG A 502 -8.63 4.68 36.78
CA ARG A 502 -8.67 4.14 35.41
C ARG A 502 -9.85 4.76 34.65
N VAL A 503 -9.56 5.54 33.61
CA VAL A 503 -10.57 6.21 32.77
C VAL A 503 -10.83 5.47 31.46
N GLY A 504 -9.90 4.61 31.04
CA GLY A 504 -9.97 3.96 29.73
C GLY A 504 -9.07 2.75 29.58
N ASN A 505 -9.09 2.16 28.39
CA ASN A 505 -8.17 1.10 28.00
C ASN A 505 -8.08 0.94 26.49
N LEU A 506 -6.95 0.41 26.04
CA LEU A 506 -6.72 -0.11 24.70
C LEU A 506 -6.49 -1.61 24.87
N THR A 507 -7.37 -2.47 24.34
CA THR A 507 -7.25 -3.91 24.59
C THR A 507 -7.21 -4.73 23.32
N THR A 508 -6.38 -5.79 23.36
CA THR A 508 -6.21 -6.73 22.26
C THR A 508 -7.50 -7.40 21.75
N ASP A 509 -8.57 -7.40 22.54
CA ASP A 509 -9.84 -8.05 22.21
C ASP A 509 -10.89 -7.04 21.68
N SER A 510 -10.63 -5.73 21.81
CA SER A 510 -11.58 -4.66 21.44
C SER A 510 -11.13 -3.80 20.26
N VAL A 511 -9.82 -3.74 20.00
CA VAL A 511 -9.26 -2.97 18.89
C VAL A 511 -9.06 -3.90 17.69
N PRO A 512 -9.66 -3.59 16.51
CA PRO A 512 -9.39 -4.34 15.29
C PRO A 512 -7.89 -4.43 15.03
N THR A 513 -7.42 -5.61 14.62
CA THR A 513 -5.99 -5.86 14.49
C THR A 513 -5.54 -5.72 13.05
N ASP A 514 -4.45 -5.01 12.85
CA ASP A 514 -3.62 -5.10 11.66
C ASP A 514 -2.33 -5.88 11.97
N PRO A 515 -1.52 -6.19 10.94
CA PRO A 515 -0.24 -6.83 11.13
C PRO A 515 0.95 -5.87 11.08
N SER A 516 0.75 -4.57 11.28
CA SER A 516 1.72 -3.52 10.95
C SER A 516 3.02 -3.60 11.77
N LEU A 517 2.93 -3.54 13.10
CA LEU A 517 4.09 -3.38 13.98
C LEU A 517 5.05 -4.58 13.90
N TYR A 518 4.53 -5.82 13.95
CA TYR A 518 5.38 -7.02 13.84
C TYR A 518 5.82 -7.29 12.40
N ARG A 519 5.24 -6.61 11.39
CA ARG A 519 5.72 -6.60 10.00
C ARG A 519 6.54 -5.35 9.67
N SER A 520 7.17 -4.75 10.68
CA SER A 520 8.17 -3.69 10.53
C SER A 520 7.64 -2.34 10.07
N ALA A 521 6.32 -2.09 10.09
CA ALA A 521 5.80 -0.76 9.77
C ALA A 521 6.16 0.25 10.86
N THR A 522 6.58 1.43 10.41
CA THR A 522 7.03 2.56 11.24
C THR A 522 6.21 3.83 11.01
N VAL A 523 5.27 3.79 10.07
CA VAL A 523 4.46 4.95 9.65
C VAL A 523 2.99 4.73 9.96
N ALA A 524 2.36 3.70 9.40
CA ALA A 524 0.92 3.51 9.49
C ALA A 524 0.49 2.05 9.34
N GLY A 525 -0.72 1.79 9.81
CA GLY A 525 -1.53 0.57 9.73
C GLY A 525 -3.01 0.96 9.68
N GLU A 526 -3.88 0.21 10.36
CA GLU A 526 -5.29 0.58 10.48
C GLU A 526 -5.46 1.70 11.50
N TRP A 527 -6.09 2.80 11.09
CA TRP A 527 -6.29 3.93 11.99
C TRP A 527 -7.47 3.71 12.94
N HIS A 528 -7.28 4.08 14.20
CA HIS A 528 -8.31 4.01 15.23
C HIS A 528 -8.39 5.31 16.02
N LEU A 529 -9.60 5.67 16.45
CA LEU A 529 -9.84 6.75 17.41
C LEU A 529 -10.71 6.23 18.54
N TYR A 530 -10.25 6.45 19.77
CA TYR A 530 -10.98 6.13 20.99
C TYR A 530 -11.08 7.37 21.88
N GLU A 531 -12.24 7.56 22.50
CA GLU A 531 -12.50 8.72 23.34
C GLU A 531 -12.90 8.24 24.73
N PHE A 532 -12.24 8.79 25.75
CA PHE A 532 -12.41 8.42 27.14
C PHE A 532 -12.78 9.66 27.96
N GLU A 533 -13.91 9.60 28.66
CA GLU A 533 -14.32 10.67 29.56
C GLU A 533 -13.44 10.67 30.82
N VAL A 534 -12.92 11.84 31.16
CA VAL A 534 -12.29 12.14 32.44
C VAL A 534 -13.32 12.90 33.26
N ALA A 535 -13.91 12.20 34.24
CA ALA A 535 -14.98 12.75 35.05
C ALA A 535 -14.56 14.03 35.82
N PRO A 536 -15.53 14.91 36.16
CA PRO A 536 -15.24 16.11 36.95
C PRO A 536 -14.56 15.79 38.28
N GLY A 537 -13.59 16.62 38.67
CA GLY A 537 -12.85 16.48 39.91
C GLY A 537 -11.70 15.46 39.88
N LEU A 538 -11.48 14.74 38.78
CA LEU A 538 -10.29 13.91 38.60
C LEU A 538 -9.04 14.74 38.28
N LEU A 539 -9.21 15.83 37.55
CA LEU A 539 -8.17 16.83 37.31
C LEU A 539 -8.16 17.87 38.43
N ARG A 540 -6.98 18.36 38.79
CA ARG A 540 -6.77 19.30 39.90
C ARG A 540 -5.89 20.47 39.50
N GLU A 541 -5.90 21.53 40.31
CA GLU A 541 -4.91 22.60 40.21
C GLU A 541 -3.49 22.03 40.39
N GLY A 542 -2.55 22.54 39.60
CA GLY A 542 -1.16 22.09 39.58
C GLY A 542 -0.94 20.88 38.68
N GLU A 543 0.02 20.04 39.08
CA GLU A 543 0.46 18.89 38.30
C GLU A 543 -0.61 17.79 38.23
N ASN A 544 -0.86 17.34 37.00
CA ASN A 544 -1.69 16.19 36.66
C ASN A 544 -0.92 15.21 35.77
N THR A 545 -1.38 13.96 35.73
CA THR A 545 -0.79 12.93 34.87
C THR A 545 -1.87 12.12 34.17
N VAL A 546 -1.66 11.84 32.88
CA VAL A 546 -2.35 10.77 32.14
C VAL A 546 -1.33 9.67 31.85
N SER A 547 -1.58 8.46 32.35
CA SER A 547 -0.66 7.32 32.24
C SER A 547 -1.22 6.24 31.33
N PHE A 548 -0.43 5.81 30.36
CA PHE A 548 -0.67 4.62 29.53
C PHE A 548 0.16 3.46 30.05
N VAL A 549 -0.49 2.54 30.77
CA VAL A 549 0.15 1.42 31.46
C VAL A 549 -0.05 0.16 30.64
N VAL A 550 1.00 -0.38 30.04
CA VAL A 550 0.95 -1.66 29.31
C VAL A 550 0.85 -2.80 30.31
N GLU A 551 -0.34 -3.40 30.40
CA GLU A 551 -0.71 -4.47 31.34
C GLU A 551 -0.45 -5.86 30.75
N ARG A 552 -0.47 -5.96 29.41
CA ARG A 552 -0.22 -7.20 28.66
C ARG A 552 0.61 -6.86 27.44
N SER A 553 1.60 -7.70 27.13
CA SER A 553 2.46 -7.51 25.96
C SER A 553 2.79 -8.85 25.31
N THR A 554 2.82 -8.83 23.98
CA THR A 554 3.48 -9.84 23.15
C THR A 554 4.58 -9.11 22.37
N ARG A 555 5.81 -9.63 22.39
CA ARG A 555 6.95 -8.98 21.71
C ARG A 555 6.59 -8.60 20.27
N TRP A 556 6.96 -7.38 19.87
CA TRP A 556 6.68 -6.73 18.58
C TRP A 556 5.21 -6.42 18.27
N ARG A 557 4.33 -6.57 19.26
CA ARG A 557 2.91 -6.25 19.13
C ARG A 557 2.53 -5.11 20.08
N GLY A 558 1.51 -4.34 19.74
CA GLY A 558 1.31 -3.02 20.32
C GLY A 558 0.59 -2.11 19.35
N TRP A 559 0.71 -0.81 19.54
CA TRP A 559 0.12 0.19 18.66
C TRP A 559 1.14 1.18 18.18
N LEU A 560 0.86 1.73 17.00
CA LEU A 560 1.51 2.92 16.49
C LEU A 560 0.71 4.13 16.99
N TRP A 561 1.38 5.15 17.51
CA TRP A 561 0.73 6.39 17.91
C TRP A 561 0.40 7.25 16.70
N ASP A 562 -0.70 7.99 16.77
CA ASP A 562 -1.04 9.09 15.84
C ASP A 562 -1.14 10.40 16.62
N SER A 563 -2.13 10.51 17.51
CA SER A 563 -2.34 11.73 18.30
C SER A 563 -2.99 11.42 19.65
N ILE A 564 -2.66 12.23 20.65
CA ILE A 564 -3.28 12.21 21.99
C ILE A 564 -3.74 13.62 22.29
N ILE A 565 -5.04 13.82 22.47
CA ILE A 565 -5.66 15.13 22.70
C ILE A 565 -6.46 15.07 23.99
N LEU A 566 -6.23 16.00 24.91
CA LEU A 566 -7.07 16.20 26.08
C LEU A 566 -7.69 17.58 26.01
N GLU A 567 -9.01 17.66 26.13
CA GLU A 567 -9.78 18.91 26.07
C GLU A 567 -10.89 18.91 27.12
N TRP A 568 -11.26 20.08 27.62
CA TRP A 568 -12.41 20.20 28.52
C TRP A 568 -13.71 19.83 27.80
N ALA A 569 -14.74 19.40 28.53
CA ALA A 569 -16.05 19.01 28.00
C ALA A 569 -17.23 19.69 28.71
#